data_AF-A0AAN1VHP2-F1
#
_entry.id   AF-A0AAN1VHP2-F1
#
_cell.length_a   1.000
_cell.length_b   1.000
_cell.length_c   1.000
_cell.angle_alpha   90.00
_cell.angle_beta   90.00
_cell.angle_gamma   90.00
#
_symmetry.space_group_name_H-M   'P 1'
#
loop_
_entity.id
_entity.type
_entity.pdbx_description
1 polymer ?
#
loop_
_entity_poly.entity_id
_entity_poly.type
_entity_poly.pdbx_seq_one_letter_code
_entity_poly.pdbx_strand_id
1 'polypeptide(L)'
;MAIGNFAETRAMLENLSHGITMASNDAEALAACENITRWGGDRNSNVGALRFLRSQASVLQYLNAVKADLALQTAVVRPAGELPAVLAMNSMLTKVHALNSGDGLPIYDSRVAGAIATLVETWRHEEGRAGEPLPAALLFPAVGGGGHRRSVQARYPESINPPTLYYSAGNEERAIRTAKEWASAKVRLGWLLSELLIEPSPSGIRSLEACLFMAGYDCSGINS
;
A
#
# COMPACT_ATOMS: atom_id res chain seq x y z
N MET A 1 -27.00 7.77 -9.30
CA MET A 1 -25.92 7.49 -10.28
C MET A 1 -24.65 7.97 -9.62
N ALA A 2 -23.68 7.10 -9.30
CA ALA A 2 -22.43 7.52 -8.68
C ALA A 2 -21.62 8.32 -9.69
N ILE A 3 -21.23 9.55 -9.34
CA ILE A 3 -20.48 10.45 -10.23
C ILE A 3 -18.96 10.31 -10.06
N GLY A 4 -18.51 9.50 -9.10
CA GLY A 4 -17.11 9.08 -8.96
C GLY A 4 -16.20 10.19 -8.43
N ASN A 5 -16.75 11.16 -7.70
CA ASN A 5 -15.97 12.26 -7.15
C ASN A 5 -15.23 11.85 -5.85
N PHE A 6 -14.34 12.72 -5.38
CA PHE A 6 -13.53 12.45 -4.19
C PHE A 6 -14.38 12.25 -2.93
N ALA A 7 -15.45 13.04 -2.76
CA ALA A 7 -16.31 12.95 -1.58
C ALA A 7 -17.08 11.62 -1.52
N GLU A 8 -17.61 11.16 -2.67
CA GLU A 8 -18.26 9.85 -2.79
C GLU A 8 -17.28 8.70 -2.53
N THR A 9 -16.07 8.78 -3.10
CA THR A 9 -15.02 7.78 -2.87
C THR A 9 -14.63 7.72 -1.40
N ARG A 10 -14.49 8.88 -0.74
CA ARG A 10 -14.18 8.96 0.69
C ARG A 10 -15.27 8.31 1.54
N ALA A 11 -16.54 8.67 1.32
CA ALA A 11 -17.67 8.09 2.05
C ALA A 11 -17.77 6.57 1.84
N MET A 12 -17.49 6.09 0.62
CA MET A 12 -17.44 4.66 0.33
C MET A 12 -16.34 3.95 1.10
N LEU A 13 -15.14 4.54 1.17
CA LEU A 13 -14.01 3.99 1.93
C LEU A 13 -14.28 3.97 3.44
N GLU A 14 -14.93 5.01 3.98
CA GLU A 14 -15.38 5.06 5.38
C GLU A 14 -16.35 3.92 5.69
N ASN A 15 -17.34 3.69 4.82
CA ASN A 15 -18.28 2.58 4.98
C ASN A 15 -17.60 1.20 4.92
N LEU A 16 -16.65 1.02 3.99
CA LEU A 16 -15.88 -0.22 3.86
C LEU A 16 -14.98 -0.46 5.08
N SER A 17 -14.33 0.59 5.59
CA SER A 17 -13.51 0.54 6.80
C SER A 17 -14.35 0.23 8.03
N HIS A 18 -15.52 0.85 8.16
CA HIS A 18 -16.45 0.54 9.25
C HIS A 18 -16.89 -0.93 9.21
N GLY A 19 -17.25 -1.45 8.03
CA GLY A 19 -17.68 -2.84 7.88
C GLY A 19 -16.63 -3.87 8.31
N ILE A 20 -15.36 -3.67 7.95
CA ILE A 20 -14.29 -4.60 8.33
C ILE A 20 -13.84 -4.44 9.80
N THR A 21 -13.84 -3.21 10.33
CA THR A 21 -13.43 -2.95 11.72
C THR A 21 -14.46 -3.40 12.75
N MET A 22 -15.74 -3.46 12.37
CA MET A 22 -16.83 -3.95 13.21
C MET A 22 -17.07 -5.46 13.12
N ALA A 23 -16.36 -6.17 12.25
CA ALA A 23 -16.53 -7.60 12.10
C ALA A 23 -16.20 -8.34 13.39
N SER A 24 -17.15 -9.15 13.87
CA SER A 24 -17.08 -9.86 15.15
C SER A 24 -16.75 -11.35 15.00
N ASN A 25 -16.82 -11.88 13.79
CA ASN A 25 -16.58 -13.28 13.46
C ASN A 25 -15.98 -13.42 12.04
N ASP A 26 -15.51 -14.63 11.70
CA ASP A 26 -14.86 -14.90 10.41
C ASP A 26 -15.77 -14.69 9.20
N ALA A 27 -17.07 -14.95 9.33
CA ALA A 27 -18.02 -14.77 8.24
C ALA A 27 -18.21 -13.28 7.90
N GLU A 28 -18.38 -12.44 8.92
CA GLU A 28 -18.44 -10.97 8.77
C GLU A 28 -17.13 -10.41 8.23
N ALA A 29 -15.99 -10.87 8.75
CA ALA A 29 -14.68 -10.42 8.31
C ALA A 29 -14.43 -10.76 6.83
N LEU A 30 -14.77 -11.98 6.41
CA LEU A 30 -14.66 -12.41 5.03
C LEU A 30 -15.61 -11.63 4.11
N ALA A 31 -16.86 -11.42 4.52
CA ALA A 31 -17.82 -10.61 3.75
C ALA A 31 -17.35 -9.16 3.57
N ALA A 32 -16.77 -8.57 4.62
CA ALA A 32 -16.17 -7.24 4.53
C ALA A 32 -14.96 -7.21 3.57
N CYS A 33 -14.10 -8.23 3.62
CA CYS A 33 -13.00 -8.39 2.67
C CYS A 33 -13.49 -8.49 1.22
N GLU A 34 -14.56 -9.24 0.97
CA GLU A 34 -15.18 -9.35 -0.36
C GLU A 34 -15.74 -8.03 -0.87
N ASN A 35 -16.34 -7.22 0.01
CA ASN A 35 -16.79 -5.87 -0.36
C ASN A 35 -15.62 -4.97 -0.75
N ILE A 36 -14.52 -5.02 0.01
CA ILE A 36 -13.31 -4.25 -0.28
C ILE A 36 -12.64 -4.69 -1.58
N THR A 37 -12.51 -5.99 -1.83
CA THR A 37 -11.87 -6.50 -3.05
C THR A 37 -12.73 -6.21 -4.28
N ARG A 38 -14.06 -6.33 -4.17
CA ARG A 38 -15.01 -5.95 -5.22
C ARG A 38 -14.89 -4.47 -5.57
N TRP A 39 -14.86 -3.58 -4.56
CA TRP A 39 -14.62 -2.15 -4.78
C TRP A 39 -13.27 -1.90 -5.43
N GLY A 40 -12.23 -2.61 -4.99
CA GLY A 40 -10.87 -2.50 -5.53
C GLY A 40 -10.73 -2.96 -6.99
N GLY A 41 -11.78 -3.51 -7.59
CA GLY A 41 -11.79 -3.99 -8.97
C GLY A 41 -11.19 -5.39 -9.11
N ASP A 42 -11.28 -6.23 -8.09
CA ASP A 42 -10.93 -7.65 -8.21
C ASP A 42 -11.77 -8.30 -9.32
N ARG A 43 -11.08 -8.97 -10.25
CA ARG A 43 -11.68 -9.55 -11.45
C ARG A 43 -11.91 -11.05 -11.32
N ASN A 44 -11.30 -11.69 -10.32
CA ASN A 44 -11.41 -13.13 -10.13
C ASN A 44 -11.18 -13.51 -8.66
N SER A 45 -12.27 -13.72 -7.94
CA SER A 45 -12.25 -14.08 -6.51
C SER A 45 -11.62 -15.45 -6.21
N ASN A 46 -11.38 -16.29 -7.23
CA ASN A 46 -10.75 -17.60 -7.07
C ASN A 46 -9.22 -17.53 -7.09
N VAL A 47 -8.63 -16.34 -7.28
CA VAL A 47 -7.18 -16.12 -7.25
C VAL A 47 -6.83 -14.92 -6.38
N GLY A 48 -5.54 -14.75 -6.05
CA GLY A 48 -5.06 -13.57 -5.33
C GLY A 48 -5.62 -13.44 -3.91
N ALA A 49 -6.14 -12.26 -3.58
CA ALA A 49 -6.47 -11.88 -2.21
C ALA A 49 -7.59 -12.72 -1.58
N LEU A 50 -8.74 -12.89 -2.26
CA LEU A 50 -9.87 -13.63 -1.70
C LEU A 50 -9.56 -15.12 -1.53
N ARG A 51 -8.86 -15.74 -2.50
CA ARG A 51 -8.38 -17.11 -2.35
C ARG A 51 -7.49 -17.27 -1.11
N PHE A 52 -6.55 -16.34 -0.92
CA PHE A 52 -5.64 -16.34 0.23
C PHE A 52 -6.39 -16.11 1.55
N LEU A 53 -7.35 -15.19 1.60
CA LEU A 53 -8.14 -14.94 2.80
C LEU A 53 -9.00 -16.16 3.16
N ARG A 54 -9.65 -16.80 2.18
CA ARG A 54 -10.43 -18.03 2.37
C ARG A 54 -9.61 -19.22 2.81
N SER A 55 -8.29 -19.22 2.59
CA SER A 55 -7.41 -20.30 3.04
C SER A 55 -6.88 -20.12 4.46
N GLN A 56 -7.18 -19.00 5.14
CA GLN A 56 -6.77 -18.80 6.52
C GLN A 56 -7.64 -19.65 7.46
N ALA A 57 -7.04 -20.16 8.54
CA ALA A 57 -7.78 -20.91 9.56
C ALA A 57 -8.83 -20.04 10.28
N SER A 58 -8.51 -18.76 10.51
CA SER A 58 -9.44 -17.72 10.93
C SER A 58 -9.05 -16.41 10.25
N VAL A 59 -9.98 -15.84 9.48
CA VAL A 59 -9.79 -14.58 8.75
C VAL A 59 -9.70 -13.43 9.74
N LEU A 60 -10.56 -13.40 10.75
CA LEU A 60 -10.59 -12.35 11.76
C LEU A 60 -9.29 -12.32 12.58
N GLN A 61 -8.81 -13.48 13.04
CA GLN A 61 -7.54 -13.56 13.76
C GLN A 61 -6.36 -13.10 12.89
N TYR A 62 -6.31 -13.55 11.63
CA TYR A 62 -5.29 -13.12 10.68
C TYR A 62 -5.31 -11.59 10.48
N LEU A 63 -6.48 -11.01 10.25
CA LEU A 63 -6.64 -9.57 10.04
C LEU A 63 -6.24 -8.76 11.27
N ASN A 64 -6.58 -9.24 12.48
CA ASN A 64 -6.20 -8.59 13.73
C ASN A 64 -4.70 -8.66 13.99
N ALA A 65 -4.06 -9.79 13.68
CA ALA A 65 -2.61 -9.94 13.78
C ALA A 65 -1.88 -8.99 12.80
N VAL A 66 -2.33 -8.92 11.53
CA VAL A 66 -1.77 -7.98 10.55
C VAL A 66 -2.03 -6.53 10.94
N LYS A 67 -3.20 -6.22 11.50
CA LYS A 67 -3.51 -4.88 12.01
C LYS A 67 -2.54 -4.47 13.11
N ALA A 68 -2.23 -5.36 14.05
CA ALA A 68 -1.27 -5.08 15.11
C ALA A 68 0.16 -4.86 14.55
N ASP A 69 0.60 -5.71 13.63
CA ASP A 69 1.92 -5.60 12.98
C ASP A 69 2.10 -4.29 12.21
N LEU A 70 1.02 -3.76 11.61
CA LEU A 70 1.06 -2.58 10.74
C LEU A 70 0.59 -1.29 11.41
N ALA A 71 0.23 -1.32 12.70
CA ALA A 71 -0.28 -0.16 13.41
C ALA A 71 0.76 0.97 13.45
N LEU A 72 0.42 2.15 12.92
CA LEU A 72 1.37 3.25 12.72
C LEU A 72 2.03 3.72 14.02
N GLN A 73 1.34 3.59 15.15
CA GLN A 73 1.86 4.02 16.46
C GLN A 73 2.88 3.05 17.09
N THR A 74 2.84 1.77 16.71
CA THR A 74 3.62 0.71 17.38
C THR A 74 4.49 -0.10 16.44
N ALA A 75 4.29 0.02 15.13
CA ALA A 75 5.04 -0.72 14.14
C ALA A 75 6.54 -0.39 14.26
N VAL A 76 7.38 -1.42 14.16
CA VAL A 76 8.84 -1.27 14.10
C VAL A 76 9.27 -1.85 12.76
N VAL A 77 9.37 -1.00 11.74
CA VAL A 77 9.70 -1.45 10.39
C VAL A 77 11.12 -1.04 9.97
N ARG A 78 11.84 -2.02 9.44
CA ARG A 78 13.03 -1.83 8.60
C ARG A 78 12.71 -2.37 7.19
N PRO A 79 13.47 -2.03 6.15
CA PRO A 79 13.46 -2.83 4.92
C PRO A 79 13.69 -4.30 5.30
N ALA A 80 12.77 -5.20 4.89
CA ALA A 80 12.71 -6.60 5.32
C ALA A 80 12.50 -6.85 6.85
N GLY A 81 11.82 -5.95 7.55
CA GLY A 81 11.49 -6.10 8.98
C GLY A 81 10.60 -7.30 9.31
N GLU A 82 10.58 -7.66 10.61
CA GLU A 82 9.75 -8.74 11.15
C GLU A 82 8.29 -8.28 11.25
N LEU A 83 7.53 -8.49 10.17
CA LEU A 83 6.07 -8.40 10.15
C LEU A 83 5.52 -9.84 10.12
N PRO A 84 5.58 -10.58 11.23
CA PRO A 84 5.33 -12.02 11.27
C PRO A 84 3.95 -12.43 10.77
N ALA A 85 2.92 -11.60 10.98
CA ALA A 85 1.56 -11.86 10.53
C ALA A 85 1.38 -11.62 9.01
N VAL A 86 2.28 -10.88 8.37
CA VAL A 86 2.18 -10.58 6.93
C VAL A 86 2.71 -11.76 6.11
N LEU A 87 1.77 -12.56 5.60
CA LEU A 87 2.06 -13.75 4.78
C LEU A 87 1.93 -13.50 3.27
N ALA A 88 1.12 -12.53 2.86
CA ALA A 88 0.91 -12.18 1.46
C ALA A 88 0.61 -10.69 1.32
N MET A 89 0.98 -10.12 0.17
CA MET A 89 0.63 -8.75 -0.18
C MET A 89 0.43 -8.65 -1.68
N ASN A 90 -0.69 -8.06 -2.09
CA ASN A 90 -0.99 -7.68 -3.46
C ASN A 90 -1.84 -6.40 -3.43
N SER A 91 -2.23 -5.90 -4.61
CA SER A 91 -3.00 -4.66 -4.73
C SER A 91 -4.38 -4.67 -4.06
N MET A 92 -4.95 -5.85 -3.77
CA MET A 92 -6.21 -5.99 -3.02
C MET A 92 -5.96 -6.18 -1.52
N LEU A 93 -4.97 -6.98 -1.12
CA LEU A 93 -4.61 -7.15 0.28
C LEU A 93 -4.16 -5.82 0.92
N THR A 94 -3.42 -4.98 0.19
CA THR A 94 -3.08 -3.64 0.70
C THR A 94 -4.33 -2.79 0.99
N LYS A 95 -5.43 -2.96 0.25
CA LYS A 95 -6.71 -2.29 0.52
C LYS A 95 -7.37 -2.84 1.77
N VAL A 96 -7.45 -4.17 1.88
CA VAL A 96 -8.00 -4.85 3.06
C VAL A 96 -7.28 -4.42 4.33
N HIS A 97 -5.94 -4.46 4.33
CA HIS A 97 -5.15 -4.07 5.50
C HIS A 97 -5.24 -2.57 5.81
N ALA A 98 -5.26 -1.71 4.77
CA ALA A 98 -5.44 -0.27 4.97
C ALA A 98 -6.77 0.04 5.66
N LEU A 99 -7.87 -0.54 5.17
CA LEU A 99 -9.21 -0.25 5.68
C LEU A 99 -9.49 -0.92 7.03
N ASN A 100 -8.81 -2.02 7.36
CA ASN A 100 -8.89 -2.64 8.68
C ASN A 100 -8.08 -1.91 9.76
N SER A 101 -7.05 -1.16 9.37
CA SER A 101 -6.13 -0.51 10.31
C SER A 101 -6.82 0.46 11.28
N GLY A 102 -7.74 1.28 10.76
CA GLY A 102 -8.43 2.33 11.52
C GLY A 102 -7.56 3.54 11.90
N ASP A 103 -6.24 3.50 11.66
CA ASP A 103 -5.28 4.54 12.07
C ASP A 103 -4.77 5.40 10.90
N GLY A 104 -5.23 5.13 9.68
CA GLY A 104 -4.82 5.86 8.47
C GLY A 104 -3.79 5.15 7.62
N LEU A 105 -3.43 3.90 7.90
CA LEU A 105 -2.49 3.12 7.09
C LEU A 105 -2.79 3.22 5.57
N PRO A 106 -1.83 3.68 4.74
CA PRO A 106 -2.11 4.00 3.33
C PRO A 106 -2.38 2.77 2.45
N ILE A 107 -3.24 2.85 1.44
CA ILE A 107 -3.37 1.88 0.33
C ILE A 107 -2.14 2.03 -0.56
N TYR A 108 -1.14 1.20 -0.33
CA TYR A 108 0.10 1.17 -1.07
C TYR A 108 -0.03 0.29 -2.33
N ASP A 109 -0.79 0.74 -3.33
CA ASP A 109 -0.91 0.08 -4.63
C ASP A 109 0.18 0.53 -5.62
N SER A 110 0.19 0.00 -6.84
CA SER A 110 1.25 0.31 -7.81
C SER A 110 1.34 1.78 -8.24
N ARG A 111 0.24 2.54 -8.17
CA ARG A 111 0.24 3.98 -8.48
C ARG A 111 0.86 4.74 -7.33
N VAL A 112 0.37 4.52 -6.12
CA VAL A 112 0.90 5.16 -4.91
C VAL A 112 2.40 4.86 -4.76
N ALA A 113 2.79 3.60 -4.96
CA ALA A 113 4.17 3.16 -4.92
C ALA A 113 5.07 3.85 -5.97
N GLY A 114 4.60 3.94 -7.22
CA GLY A 114 5.33 4.63 -8.29
C GLY A 114 5.48 6.12 -8.01
N ALA A 115 4.42 6.77 -7.52
CA ALA A 115 4.42 8.20 -7.21
C ALA A 115 5.42 8.54 -6.09
N ILE A 116 5.34 7.85 -4.95
CA ILE A 116 6.26 8.15 -3.84
C ILE A 116 7.71 7.85 -4.21
N ALA A 117 7.98 6.75 -4.92
CA ALA A 117 9.33 6.44 -5.37
C ALA A 117 9.88 7.53 -6.32
N THR A 118 9.04 8.07 -7.19
CA THR A 118 9.40 9.14 -8.12
C THR A 118 9.61 10.48 -7.41
N LEU A 119 8.82 10.79 -6.38
CA LEU A 119 9.01 11.98 -5.54
C LEU A 119 10.32 11.92 -4.75
N VAL A 120 10.66 10.75 -4.19
CA VAL A 120 11.95 10.55 -3.53
C VAL A 120 13.12 10.72 -4.50
N GLU A 121 13.01 10.20 -5.73
CA GLU A 121 14.04 10.43 -6.76
C GLU A 121 14.11 11.89 -7.17
N THR A 122 12.98 12.57 -7.27
CA THR A 122 12.93 14.02 -7.57
C THR A 122 13.68 14.81 -6.52
N TRP A 123 13.39 14.56 -5.23
CA TRP A 123 14.11 15.18 -4.13
C TRP A 123 15.62 14.91 -4.20
N ARG A 124 16.05 13.67 -4.54
CA ARG A 124 17.48 13.38 -4.73
C ARG A 124 18.12 14.22 -5.83
N HIS A 125 17.44 14.37 -6.97
CA HIS A 125 17.95 15.19 -8.07
C HIS A 125 18.03 16.66 -7.68
N GLU A 126 17.01 17.19 -7.00
CA GLU A 126 16.96 18.58 -6.53
C GLU A 126 18.07 18.90 -5.51
N GLU A 127 18.42 17.93 -4.66
CA GLU A 127 19.52 18.05 -3.69
C GLU A 127 20.91 17.77 -4.30
N GLY A 128 21.02 17.45 -5.60
CA GLY A 128 22.28 17.10 -6.24
C GLY A 128 22.84 15.72 -5.83
N ARG A 129 21.97 14.83 -5.33
CA ARG A 129 22.28 13.50 -4.77
C ARG A 129 21.83 12.35 -5.68
N ALA A 130 21.67 12.62 -6.97
CA ALA A 130 21.38 11.61 -7.97
C ALA A 130 22.51 10.55 -7.97
N GLY A 131 22.15 9.27 -8.09
CA GLY A 131 23.09 8.14 -7.95
C GLY A 131 23.46 7.71 -6.52
N GLU A 132 23.31 8.56 -5.49
CA GLU A 132 23.62 8.17 -4.09
C GLU A 132 22.66 7.13 -3.48
N PRO A 133 23.12 6.21 -2.62
CA PRO A 133 22.24 5.29 -1.90
C PRO A 133 21.21 6.02 -1.02
N LEU A 134 19.95 5.59 -1.11
CA LEU A 134 18.88 6.09 -0.24
C LEU A 134 18.99 5.52 1.18
N PRO A 135 18.72 6.32 2.23
CA PRO A 135 18.56 5.80 3.57
C PRO A 135 17.36 4.84 3.62
N ALA A 136 17.44 3.83 4.51
CA ALA A 136 16.43 2.80 4.65
C ALA A 136 14.98 3.32 4.82
N ALA A 137 14.80 4.47 5.46
CA ALA A 137 13.50 5.11 5.64
C ALA A 137 12.84 5.55 4.31
N LEU A 138 13.65 5.93 3.31
CA LEU A 138 13.20 6.45 2.02
C LEU A 138 13.20 5.39 0.90
N LEU A 139 13.55 4.14 1.21
CA LEU A 139 13.51 3.03 0.24
C LEU A 139 12.08 2.59 -0.04
N PHE A 140 11.37 3.35 -0.86
CA PHE A 140 10.00 3.04 -1.30
C PHE A 140 10.03 2.22 -2.60
N PRO A 141 9.71 0.92 -2.56
CA PRO A 141 9.70 0.10 -3.76
C PRO A 141 8.52 0.47 -4.67
N ALA A 142 8.79 0.56 -5.97
CA ALA A 142 7.79 0.53 -7.04
C ALA A 142 7.60 -0.89 -7.60
N VAL A 143 6.56 -1.12 -8.41
CA VAL A 143 6.33 -2.44 -9.02
C VAL A 143 7.27 -2.65 -10.20
N GLY A 144 8.02 -3.74 -10.18
CA GLY A 144 8.87 -4.15 -11.30
C GLY A 144 8.05 -4.70 -12.47
N GLY A 145 8.39 -4.30 -13.69
CA GLY A 145 7.72 -4.73 -14.91
C GLY A 145 6.31 -4.14 -15.13
N GLY A 146 5.85 -3.21 -14.28
CA GLY A 146 4.49 -2.65 -14.25
C GLY A 146 4.14 -1.61 -15.32
N GLY A 147 4.87 -1.57 -16.44
CA GLY A 147 4.75 -0.56 -17.48
C GLY A 147 5.48 0.74 -17.15
N HIS A 148 6.08 1.37 -18.16
CA HIS A 148 6.97 2.53 -18.02
C HIS A 148 6.37 3.75 -17.31
N ARG A 149 5.04 3.87 -17.22
CA ARG A 149 4.38 5.07 -16.66
C ARG A 149 4.30 5.09 -15.13
N ARG A 150 4.47 3.95 -14.45
CA ARG A 150 4.33 3.83 -12.98
C ARG A 150 5.66 3.47 -12.31
N SER A 151 6.74 3.89 -12.94
CA SER A 151 8.11 3.64 -12.50
C SER A 151 8.86 4.96 -12.40
N VAL A 152 9.90 4.98 -11.57
CA VAL A 152 10.82 6.13 -11.47
C VAL A 152 11.43 6.46 -12.84
N GLN A 153 11.73 5.42 -13.63
CA GLN A 153 12.25 5.55 -14.99
C GLN A 153 11.29 6.24 -15.98
N ALA A 154 10.01 6.42 -15.64
CA ALA A 154 9.10 7.23 -16.45
C ALA A 154 9.59 8.69 -16.57
N ARG A 155 10.16 9.19 -15.48
CA ARG A 155 10.62 10.58 -15.33
C ARG A 155 12.13 10.69 -15.38
N TYR A 156 12.83 9.74 -14.75
CA TYR A 156 14.30 9.69 -14.69
C TYR A 156 14.80 8.40 -15.34
N PRO A 157 14.84 8.31 -16.69
CA PRO A 157 15.34 7.13 -17.41
C PRO A 157 16.75 6.69 -16.99
N GLU A 158 17.56 7.62 -16.51
CA GLU A 158 18.92 7.46 -16.01
C GLU A 158 19.01 6.98 -14.56
N SER A 159 17.88 6.87 -13.84
CA SER A 159 17.87 6.44 -12.43
C SER A 159 18.53 5.07 -12.25
N ILE A 160 19.51 5.01 -11.35
CA ILE A 160 20.30 3.80 -11.10
C ILE A 160 19.61 2.97 -10.01
N ASN A 161 19.23 1.74 -10.36
CA ASN A 161 18.64 0.75 -9.45
C ASN A 161 17.53 1.30 -8.53
N PRO A 162 16.47 1.95 -9.05
CA PRO A 162 15.40 2.43 -8.18
C PRO A 162 14.78 1.25 -7.42
N PRO A 163 14.41 1.43 -6.13
CA PRO A 163 13.84 0.36 -5.33
C PRO A 163 12.64 -0.23 -6.05
N THR A 164 12.71 -1.52 -6.40
CA THR A 164 11.72 -2.19 -7.24
C THR A 164 11.46 -3.58 -6.69
N LEU A 165 10.18 -3.97 -6.58
CA LEU A 165 9.79 -5.31 -6.19
C LEU A 165 9.08 -6.05 -7.32
N TYR A 166 9.53 -7.28 -7.53
CA TYR A 166 8.94 -8.23 -8.46
C TYR A 166 8.18 -9.29 -7.68
N TYR A 167 6.90 -9.48 -8.02
CA TYR A 167 6.13 -10.60 -7.49
C TYR A 167 6.78 -11.91 -7.95
N SER A 168 7.17 -12.75 -7.00
CA SER A 168 7.87 -14.00 -7.28
C SER A 168 6.86 -15.14 -7.36
N ALA A 169 6.76 -15.80 -8.51
CA ALA A 169 6.01 -17.04 -8.65
C ALA A 169 6.89 -18.23 -8.25
N GLY A 170 6.30 -19.21 -7.56
CA GLY A 170 6.94 -20.53 -7.34
C GLY A 170 7.94 -20.65 -6.20
N ASN A 171 8.16 -19.60 -5.39
CA ASN A 171 8.92 -19.70 -4.14
C ASN A 171 8.19 -18.95 -3.02
N GLU A 172 7.63 -19.71 -2.08
CA GLU A 172 6.79 -19.20 -0.99
C GLU A 172 7.55 -18.30 -0.02
N GLU A 173 8.75 -18.71 0.42
CA GLU A 173 9.59 -17.93 1.32
C GLU A 173 9.94 -16.55 0.72
N ARG A 174 10.29 -16.54 -0.58
CA ARG A 174 10.54 -15.31 -1.32
C ARG A 174 9.29 -14.46 -1.46
N ALA A 175 8.13 -15.06 -1.73
CA ALA A 175 6.86 -14.34 -1.83
C ALA A 175 6.46 -13.68 -0.49
N ILE A 176 6.65 -14.39 0.62
CA ILE A 176 6.42 -13.86 1.98
C ILE A 176 7.38 -12.71 2.25
N ARG A 177 8.67 -12.85 1.92
CA ARG A 177 9.64 -11.75 2.07
C ARG A 177 9.23 -10.51 1.26
N THR A 178 8.87 -10.68 0.00
CA THR A 178 8.35 -9.58 -0.84
C THR A 178 7.10 -8.95 -0.22
N ALA A 179 6.19 -9.74 0.35
CA ALA A 179 5.00 -9.23 1.03
C ALA A 179 5.35 -8.35 2.24
N LYS A 180 6.32 -8.77 3.05
CA LYS A 180 6.82 -7.99 4.19
C LYS A 180 7.52 -6.70 3.75
N GLU A 181 8.25 -6.72 2.64
CA GLU A 181 8.87 -5.50 2.09
C GLU A 181 7.82 -4.48 1.62
N TRP A 182 6.75 -4.92 0.95
CA TRP A 182 5.61 -4.06 0.61
C TRP A 182 4.90 -3.50 1.85
N ALA A 183 4.69 -4.34 2.87
CA ALA A 183 4.05 -3.94 4.11
C ALA A 183 4.90 -2.94 4.91
N SER A 184 6.22 -3.12 4.95
CA SER A 184 7.16 -2.17 5.53
C SER A 184 7.15 -0.83 4.80
N ALA A 185 7.07 -0.82 3.46
CA ALA A 185 6.93 0.41 2.68
C ALA A 185 5.61 1.15 2.98
N LYS A 186 4.51 0.40 3.11
CA LYS A 186 3.19 0.92 3.47
C LYS A 186 3.19 1.64 4.83
N VAL A 187 3.81 1.06 5.85
CA VAL A 187 3.96 1.69 7.18
C VAL A 187 4.83 2.94 7.11
N ARG A 188 6.00 2.87 6.46
CA ARG A 188 6.90 4.03 6.29
C ARG A 188 6.21 5.17 5.55
N LEU A 189 5.37 4.86 4.56
CA LEU A 189 4.57 5.89 3.89
C LEU A 189 3.57 6.51 4.87
N GLY A 190 2.90 5.70 5.69
CA GLY A 190 1.98 6.21 6.71
C GLY A 190 2.66 7.19 7.67
N TRP A 191 3.87 6.89 8.12
CA TRP A 191 4.68 7.82 8.92
C TRP A 191 5.02 9.09 8.18
N LEU A 192 5.57 8.97 6.96
CA LEU A 192 5.92 10.15 6.15
C LEU A 192 4.70 11.06 5.92
N LEU A 193 3.55 10.49 5.59
CA LEU A 193 2.33 11.26 5.38
C LEU A 193 1.80 11.89 6.67
N SER A 194 2.02 11.23 7.82
CA SER A 194 1.64 11.79 9.12
C SER A 194 2.48 13.02 9.45
N GLU A 195 3.79 12.99 9.18
CA GLU A 195 4.70 14.14 9.40
C GLU A 195 4.38 15.36 8.54
N LEU A 196 3.67 15.18 7.41
CA LEU A 196 3.23 16.29 6.55
C LEU A 196 1.98 17.01 7.08
N LEU A 197 1.32 16.47 8.10
CA LEU A 197 0.08 17.00 8.64
C LEU A 197 0.33 17.71 9.97
N ILE A 198 -0.23 18.92 10.12
CA ILE A 198 -0.19 19.65 11.40
C ILE A 198 -0.90 18.84 12.51
N GLU A 199 -2.05 18.25 12.15
CA GLU A 199 -2.82 17.35 13.00
C GLU A 199 -3.04 16.02 12.25
N PRO A 200 -2.17 15.01 12.50
CA PRO A 200 -2.29 13.72 11.85
C PRO A 200 -3.64 13.06 12.13
N SER A 201 -4.36 12.70 11.06
CA SER A 201 -5.63 12.00 11.14
C SER A 201 -5.75 10.97 10.03
N PRO A 202 -6.53 9.88 10.22
CA PRO A 202 -6.75 8.88 9.17
C PRO A 202 -7.29 9.50 7.87
N SER A 203 -8.16 10.51 7.97
CA SER A 203 -8.69 11.26 6.83
C SER A 203 -7.64 12.15 6.15
N GLY A 204 -6.75 12.77 6.91
CA GLY A 204 -5.66 13.57 6.38
C GLY A 204 -4.67 12.72 5.59
N ILE A 205 -4.24 11.59 6.17
CA ILE A 205 -3.34 10.64 5.51
C ILE A 205 -3.99 10.10 4.23
N ARG A 206 -5.28 9.75 4.28
CA ARG A 206 -6.03 9.29 3.10
C ARG A 206 -6.09 10.34 1.98
N SER A 207 -6.17 11.62 2.33
CA SER A 207 -6.21 12.70 1.33
C SER A 207 -4.86 12.84 0.63
N LEU A 208 -3.75 12.78 1.38
CA LEU A 208 -2.40 12.78 0.79
C LEU A 208 -2.14 11.52 -0.06
N GLU A 209 -2.57 10.36 0.39
CA GLU A 209 -2.53 9.13 -0.41
C GLU A 209 -3.32 9.28 -1.72
N ALA A 210 -4.50 9.89 -1.69
CA ALA A 210 -5.28 10.11 -2.91
C ALA A 210 -4.54 11.03 -3.90
N CYS A 211 -3.79 12.03 -3.42
CA CYS A 211 -2.89 12.81 -4.27
C CYS A 211 -1.82 11.93 -4.92
N LEU A 212 -1.14 11.07 -4.15
CA LEU A 212 -0.15 10.12 -4.67
C LEU A 212 -0.75 9.16 -5.68
N PHE A 213 -1.97 8.68 -5.44
CA PHE A 213 -2.69 7.80 -6.35
C PHE A 213 -2.94 8.48 -7.70
N MET A 214 -3.34 9.75 -7.70
CA MET A 214 -3.57 10.54 -8.92
C MET A 214 -2.25 10.81 -9.64
N ALA A 215 -1.21 11.23 -8.92
CA ALA A 215 0.14 11.43 -9.46
C ALA A 215 0.71 10.14 -10.08
N GLY A 216 0.43 8.99 -9.48
CA GLY A 216 0.92 7.69 -9.90
C GLY A 216 0.27 7.10 -11.14
N TYR A 217 -0.71 7.77 -11.77
CA TYR A 217 -1.23 7.34 -13.07
C TYR A 217 -0.17 7.46 -14.17
N ASP A 218 0.61 8.54 -14.13
CA ASP A 218 1.75 8.79 -15.01
C ASP A 218 2.84 9.56 -14.26
N CYS A 219 3.88 8.82 -13.86
CA CYS A 219 4.99 9.36 -13.09
C CYS A 219 5.85 10.35 -13.89
N SER A 220 5.76 10.37 -15.23
CA SER A 220 6.51 11.33 -16.05
C SER A 220 6.09 12.79 -15.78
N GLY A 221 4.80 13.01 -15.47
CA GLY A 221 4.20 14.32 -15.24
C GLY A 221 4.19 14.80 -13.79
N ILE A 222 4.84 14.08 -12.86
CA ILE A 222 4.92 14.51 -11.46
C ILE A 222 5.85 15.73 -11.38
N ASN A 223 5.34 16.88 -10.93
CA ASN A 223 6.09 18.15 -10.83
C ASN A 223 6.64 18.65 -12.19
N SER A 224 5.94 18.39 -13.30
CA SER A 224 6.17 19.05 -14.60
C SER A 224 5.30 20.28 -14.79
#